data_AF-A0A4S2MSQ4-F1
#
_entry.id   AF-A0A4S2MSQ4-F1
#
_cell.length_a   1.000
_cell.length_b   1.000
_cell.length_c   1.000
_cell.angle_alpha   90.00
_cell.angle_beta   90.00
_cell.angle_gamma   90.00
#
_symmetry.space_group_name_H-M   'P 1'
#
loop_
_entity.id
_entity.type
_entity.pdbx_description
1 polymer ?
#
loop_
_entity_poly.entity_id
_entity_poly.type
_entity_poly.pdbx_seq_one_letter_code
_entity_poly.pdbx_strand_id
1 'polypeptide(L)'
;MTSTISSTSTSTSTALLTTALLATTLHRPLRRPLAPMRASTIIKMGVTAVVCCVGGPALVYYVQPSSEELFKQYNPELQKKVLEQREERMKEYEEHMRVLKEQASADRPFWIVAAAAEKKKKKAIMQQTEENRKHLADMRKEMMEEQNR
;
A
#
# COMPACT_ATOMS: atom_id res chain seq x y z
N MET A 1 -13.81 42.59 -55.41
CA MET A 1 -14.26 42.06 -54.10
C MET A 1 -13.04 41.68 -53.29
N THR A 2 -12.80 42.43 -52.23
CA THR A 2 -11.72 42.34 -51.24
C THR A 2 -12.03 41.28 -50.18
N SER A 3 -10.98 40.77 -49.52
CA SER A 3 -10.88 40.28 -48.11
C SER A 3 -9.89 39.09 -48.02
N THR A 4 -8.61 39.33 -47.76
CA THR A 4 -7.95 39.24 -46.43
C THR A 4 -7.92 37.83 -45.83
N ILE A 5 -6.87 37.06 -46.15
CA ILE A 5 -6.42 35.91 -45.35
C ILE A 5 -5.37 36.45 -44.38
N SER A 6 -5.78 36.67 -43.13
CA SER A 6 -4.92 37.16 -42.06
C SER A 6 -4.22 36.00 -41.36
N SER A 7 -2.90 36.11 -41.34
CA SER A 7 -1.89 35.43 -40.52
C SER A 7 -2.35 34.93 -39.15
N THR A 8 -2.21 33.62 -38.90
CA THR A 8 -2.26 32.99 -37.57
C THR A 8 -1.06 32.06 -37.39
N SER A 9 0.16 32.61 -37.32
CA SER A 9 1.38 31.81 -37.10
C SER A 9 2.49 32.61 -36.39
N THR A 10 2.15 33.39 -35.36
CA THR A 10 3.17 34.16 -34.60
C THR A 10 2.79 34.38 -33.13
N SER A 11 1.96 33.53 -32.51
CA SER A 11 1.49 33.76 -31.13
C SER A 11 1.94 32.70 -30.09
N THR A 12 2.50 31.56 -30.50
CA THR A 12 2.89 30.49 -29.56
C THR A 12 4.32 30.62 -29.01
N SER A 13 5.22 31.35 -29.68
CA SER A 13 6.63 31.45 -29.28
C SER A 13 6.88 32.50 -28.19
N THR A 14 6.12 33.59 -28.17
CA THR A 14 6.25 34.66 -27.16
C THR A 14 5.62 34.30 -25.81
N ALA A 15 4.66 33.38 -25.81
CA ALA A 15 4.03 32.86 -24.58
C ALA A 15 4.96 31.95 -23.76
N LEU A 16 5.85 31.20 -24.41
CA LEU A 16 6.83 30.34 -23.73
C LEU A 16 7.99 31.15 -23.13
N LEU A 17 8.40 32.24 -23.79
CA LEU A 17 9.46 33.12 -23.27
C LEU A 17 8.97 33.97 -22.08
N THR A 18 7.73 34.45 -22.12
CA THR A 18 7.14 35.23 -21.01
C THR A 18 6.84 34.37 -19.78
N THR A 19 6.41 33.12 -19.96
CA THR A 19 6.24 32.18 -18.84
C THR A 19 7.58 31.66 -18.30
N ALA A 20 8.61 31.49 -19.12
CA ALA A 20 9.94 31.09 -18.65
C ALA A 20 10.66 32.20 -17.84
N LEU A 21 10.49 33.47 -18.22
CA LEU A 21 11.02 34.62 -17.47
C LEU A 21 10.28 34.86 -16.14
N LEU A 22 8.97 34.59 -16.07
CA LEU A 22 8.22 34.60 -14.81
C LEU A 22 8.50 33.37 -13.91
N ALA A 23 8.77 32.21 -14.50
CA ALA A 23 9.07 30.99 -13.74
C ALA A 23 10.45 31.04 -13.06
N THR A 24 11.41 31.76 -13.64
CA THR A 24 12.77 31.91 -13.09
C THR A 24 12.84 32.94 -11.95
N THR A 25 11.86 33.85 -11.84
CA THR A 25 11.83 34.88 -10.79
C THR A 25 11.18 34.43 -9.48
N LEU A 26 10.56 33.24 -9.44
CA LEU A 26 9.85 32.72 -8.26
C LEU A 26 10.57 31.58 -7.53
N HIS A 27 11.74 31.14 -7.98
CA HIS A 27 12.53 30.16 -7.22
C HIS A 27 13.52 30.88 -6.31
N ARG A 28 13.01 31.46 -5.22
CA ARG A 28 13.83 32.01 -4.14
C ARG A 28 14.42 30.83 -3.35
N PRO A 29 15.73 30.52 -3.43
CA PRO A 29 16.30 29.45 -2.61
C PRO A 29 16.19 29.88 -1.15
N LEU A 30 15.35 29.18 -0.39
CA LEU A 30 15.22 29.32 1.07
C LEU A 30 16.46 28.73 1.77
N ARG A 31 17.65 29.28 1.51
CA ARG A 31 18.81 29.11 2.39
C ARG A 31 18.89 30.31 3.31
N ARG A 32 18.00 30.34 4.31
CA ARG A 32 18.24 31.18 5.48
C ARG A 32 19.30 30.45 6.33
N PRO A 33 20.43 31.08 6.68
CA PRO A 33 21.32 30.50 7.68
C PRO A 33 20.51 30.34 8.97
N LEU A 34 20.54 29.14 9.56
CA LEU A 34 19.95 28.92 10.88
C LEU A 34 20.64 29.89 11.84
N ALA A 35 19.90 30.92 12.29
CA ALA A 35 20.40 31.79 13.34
C ALA A 35 20.67 30.94 14.60
N PRO A 36 21.73 31.24 15.38
CA PRO A 36 22.02 30.49 16.60
C PRO A 36 20.81 30.61 17.55
N MET A 37 20.07 29.50 17.67
CA MET A 37 18.83 29.47 18.41
C MET A 37 19.14 29.39 19.90
N ARG A 38 18.48 30.22 20.72
CA ARG A 38 18.69 30.16 22.17
C ARG A 38 18.35 28.77 22.71
N ALA A 39 19.13 28.26 23.65
CA ALA A 39 18.94 26.93 24.23
C ALA A 39 17.50 26.71 24.74
N SER A 40 16.88 27.75 25.29
CA SER A 40 15.47 27.72 25.71
C SER A 40 14.50 27.37 24.58
N THR A 41 14.76 27.82 23.36
CA THR A 41 13.89 27.55 22.20
C THR A 41 14.07 26.11 21.72
N ILE A 42 15.30 25.58 21.75
CA ILE A 42 15.58 24.18 21.42
C ILE A 42 14.85 23.26 22.41
N ILE A 43 14.95 23.58 23.71
CA ILE A 43 14.27 22.80 24.76
C ILE A 43 12.75 22.82 24.56
N LYS A 44 12.15 23.99 24.31
CA LYS A 44 10.70 24.11 24.06
C LYS A 44 10.26 23.30 22.84
N MET A 45 11.00 23.39 21.73
CA MET A 45 10.69 22.61 20.52
C MET A 45 10.86 21.10 20.75
N GLY A 46 11.90 20.69 21.49
CA GLY A 46 12.14 19.29 21.86
C GLY A 46 11.03 18.72 22.73
N VAL A 47 10.58 19.47 23.74
CA VAL A 47 9.45 19.06 24.61
C VAL A 47 8.18 18.87 23.79
N THR A 48 7.83 19.81 22.92
CA THR A 48 6.65 19.69 22.05
C THR A 48 6.76 18.47 21.12
N ALA A 49 7.94 18.19 20.57
CA ALA A 49 8.16 17.03 19.72
C ALA A 49 7.93 15.71 20.48
N VAL A 50 8.48 15.58 21.69
CA VAL A 50 8.28 14.39 22.53
C VAL A 50 6.81 14.21 22.91
N VAL A 51 6.12 15.30 23.29
CA VAL A 51 4.69 15.26 23.60
C VAL A 51 3.86 14.83 22.38
N CYS A 52 4.21 15.26 21.17
CA CYS A 52 3.50 14.84 19.97
C CYS A 52 3.77 13.36 19.64
N CYS A 53 5.03 12.94 19.68
CA CYS A 53 5.44 11.57 19.34
C CYS A 53 4.94 10.53 20.36
N VAL A 54 4.87 10.87 21.65
CA VAL A 54 4.37 9.97 22.71
C VAL A 54 2.87 10.14 22.92
N GLY A 55 2.39 11.38 22.86
CA GLY A 55 0.98 11.72 23.08
C GLY A 55 0.06 11.19 21.98
N GLY A 56 0.51 11.13 20.73
CA GLY A 56 -0.25 10.51 19.64
C GLY A 56 -0.61 9.06 19.94
N PRO A 57 0.38 8.16 20.11
CA PRO A 57 0.13 6.77 20.49
C PRO A 57 -0.61 6.63 21.83
N ALA A 58 -0.27 7.44 22.84
CA ALA A 58 -0.93 7.37 24.15
C ALA A 58 -2.44 7.71 24.06
N LEU A 59 -2.81 8.69 23.25
CA LEU A 59 -4.22 9.04 23.02
C LEU A 59 -4.96 7.90 22.29
N VAL A 60 -4.31 7.28 21.31
CA VAL A 60 -4.89 6.13 20.59
C VAL A 60 -5.14 4.97 21.55
N TYR A 61 -4.17 4.63 22.41
CA TYR A 61 -4.34 3.56 23.40
C TYR A 61 -5.41 3.86 24.44
N TYR A 62 -5.65 5.14 24.75
CA TYR A 62 -6.71 5.53 25.68
C TYR A 62 -8.11 5.41 25.05
N VAL A 63 -8.26 5.77 23.78
CA VAL A 63 -9.56 5.76 23.09
C VAL A 63 -9.91 4.39 22.54
N GLN A 64 -8.91 3.65 22.06
CA GLN A 64 -9.13 2.34 21.47
C GLN A 64 -9.44 1.32 22.57
N PRO A 65 -10.66 0.75 22.62
CA PRO A 65 -11.00 -0.27 23.60
C PRO A 65 -10.08 -1.49 23.44
N SER A 66 -9.72 -2.10 24.57
CA SER A 66 -8.86 -3.27 24.59
C SER A 66 -9.51 -4.46 23.86
N SER A 67 -8.70 -5.34 23.28
CA SER A 67 -9.20 -6.48 22.51
C SER A 67 -10.12 -7.41 23.33
N GLU A 68 -9.96 -7.45 24.65
CA GLU A 68 -10.79 -8.28 25.54
C GLU A 68 -12.17 -7.67 25.83
N GLU A 69 -12.26 -6.35 25.96
CA GLU A 69 -13.56 -5.66 26.09
C GLU A 69 -14.34 -5.71 24.77
N LEU A 70 -13.63 -5.56 23.65
CA LEU A 70 -14.22 -5.73 22.31
C LEU A 70 -14.73 -7.17 22.11
N PHE A 71 -13.98 -8.15 22.62
CA PHE A 71 -14.36 -9.56 22.55
C PHE A 71 -15.65 -9.87 23.32
N LYS A 72 -15.81 -9.28 24.52
CA LYS A 72 -17.00 -9.44 25.36
C LYS A 72 -18.26 -8.81 24.75
N GLN A 73 -18.12 -7.76 23.94
CA GLN A 73 -19.23 -7.12 23.25
C GLN A 73 -19.69 -7.86 21.99
N TYR A 74 -18.89 -8.80 21.45
CA TYR A 74 -19.31 -9.61 20.30
C TYR A 74 -20.37 -10.66 20.67
N ASN A 75 -21.25 -10.94 19.72
CA ASN A 75 -22.23 -12.04 19.77
C ASN A 75 -21.49 -13.39 19.98
N PRO A 76 -22.00 -14.33 20.82
CA PRO A 76 -21.35 -15.63 21.11
C PRO A 76 -20.87 -16.43 19.89
N GLU A 77 -21.54 -16.33 18.75
CA GLU A 77 -21.11 -17.02 17.51
C GLU A 77 -19.81 -16.45 16.94
N LEU A 78 -19.63 -15.12 16.98
CA LEU A 78 -18.41 -14.47 16.51
C LEU A 78 -17.23 -14.73 17.44
N GLN A 79 -17.49 -14.87 18.75
CA GLN A 79 -16.47 -15.22 19.73
C GLN A 79 -15.85 -16.59 19.42
N LYS A 80 -16.67 -17.61 19.16
CA LYS A 80 -16.20 -18.94 18.78
C LYS A 80 -15.35 -18.91 17.51
N LYS A 81 -15.84 -18.24 16.47
CA LYS A 81 -15.12 -18.09 15.20
C LYS A 81 -13.74 -17.43 15.38
N VAL A 82 -13.64 -16.42 16.25
CA VAL A 82 -12.36 -15.75 16.53
C VAL A 82 -11.40 -16.65 17.32
N LEU A 83 -11.89 -17.52 18.21
CA LEU A 83 -11.07 -18.53 18.87
C LEU A 83 -10.56 -19.57 17.88
N GLU A 84 -11.43 -20.09 17.03
CA GLU A 84 -11.09 -21.09 16.00
C GLU A 84 -10.07 -20.54 15.01
N GLN A 85 -10.27 -19.31 14.53
CA GLN A 85 -9.37 -18.64 13.58
C GLN A 85 -8.10 -18.09 14.22
N ARG A 86 -7.92 -18.20 15.54
CA ARG A 86 -6.74 -17.64 16.22
C ARG A 86 -5.47 -18.29 15.72
N GLU A 87 -5.45 -19.63 15.62
CA GLU A 87 -4.29 -20.37 15.14
C GLU A 87 -4.01 -20.10 13.66
N GLU A 88 -5.06 -20.01 12.84
CA GLU A 88 -4.96 -19.67 11.42
C GLU A 88 -4.33 -18.29 11.22
N ARG A 89 -4.80 -17.27 11.96
CA ARG A 89 -4.23 -15.91 11.89
C ARG A 89 -2.78 -15.84 12.35
N MET A 90 -2.39 -16.66 13.33
CA MET A 90 -0.97 -16.73 13.76
C MET A 90 -0.10 -17.35 12.66
N LYS A 91 -0.56 -18.44 12.03
CA LYS A 91 0.14 -19.05 10.89
C LYS A 91 0.24 -18.11 9.69
N GLU A 92 -0.85 -17.40 9.35
CA GLU A 92 -0.85 -16.39 8.29
C GLU A 92 0.12 -15.25 8.58
N TYR A 93 0.19 -14.80 9.84
CA TYR A 93 1.11 -13.76 10.25
C TYR A 93 2.58 -14.19 10.12
N GLU A 94 2.92 -15.40 10.57
CA GLU A 94 4.25 -15.97 10.40
C GLU A 94 4.62 -16.12 8.93
N GLU A 95 3.69 -16.59 8.10
CA GLU A 95 3.88 -16.73 6.66
C GLU A 95 4.09 -15.36 5.97
N HIS A 96 3.31 -14.34 6.36
CA HIS A 96 3.52 -12.98 5.87
C HIS A 96 4.90 -12.45 6.24
N MET A 97 5.33 -12.64 7.49
CA MET A 97 6.66 -12.23 7.92
C MET A 97 7.77 -13.00 7.19
N ARG A 98 7.55 -14.29 6.90
CA ARG A 98 8.47 -15.11 6.10
C ARG A 98 8.62 -14.55 4.70
N VAL A 99 7.51 -14.30 4.00
CA VAL A 99 7.51 -13.71 2.65
C VAL A 99 8.17 -12.33 2.69
N LEU A 100 7.81 -11.46 3.62
CA LEU A 100 8.39 -10.12 3.73
C LEU A 100 9.91 -10.17 3.94
N LYS A 101 10.41 -11.07 4.80
CA LYS A 101 11.84 -11.26 5.00
C LYS A 101 12.53 -11.73 3.71
N GLU A 102 11.94 -12.68 2.99
CA GLU A 102 12.47 -13.19 1.72
C GLU A 102 12.44 -12.13 0.59
N GLN A 103 11.41 -11.28 0.57
CA GLN A 103 11.35 -10.17 -0.39
C GLN A 103 12.33 -9.05 -0.04
N ALA A 104 12.54 -8.76 1.25
CA ALA A 104 13.44 -7.71 1.72
C ALA A 104 14.92 -8.07 1.55
N SER A 105 15.26 -9.36 1.60
CA SER A 105 16.63 -9.83 1.33
C SER A 105 16.98 -9.90 -0.16
N ALA A 106 16.01 -9.68 -1.05
CA ALA A 106 16.30 -9.55 -2.47
C ALA A 106 16.78 -8.12 -2.79
N ASP A 107 17.93 -8.00 -3.45
CA ASP A 107 18.55 -6.74 -3.89
C ASP A 107 17.73 -5.91 -4.90
N ARG A 108 16.54 -6.40 -5.27
CA ARG A 108 15.63 -5.74 -6.21
C ARG A 108 14.58 -4.95 -5.44
N PRO A 109 14.11 -3.82 -5.99
CA PRO A 109 13.10 -3.02 -5.31
C PRO A 109 11.81 -3.82 -5.10
N PHE A 110 11.23 -3.67 -3.91
CA PHE A 110 10.08 -4.45 -3.41
C PHE A 110 8.95 -4.60 -4.42
N TRP A 111 8.58 -3.54 -5.15
CA TRP A 111 7.47 -3.56 -6.10
C TRP A 111 7.69 -4.51 -7.30
N ILE A 112 8.94 -4.71 -7.73
CA ILE A 112 9.26 -5.65 -8.81
C ILE A 112 9.16 -7.09 -8.30
N VAL A 113 9.66 -7.34 -7.08
CA VAL A 113 9.64 -8.68 -6.49
C VAL A 113 8.22 -9.09 -6.12
N ALA A 114 7.43 -8.17 -5.55
CA ALA A 114 6.01 -8.36 -5.26
C ALA A 114 5.19 -8.69 -6.52
N ALA A 115 5.36 -7.90 -7.60
CA ALA A 115 4.68 -8.17 -8.87
C ALA A 115 5.10 -9.53 -9.48
N ALA A 116 6.36 -9.94 -9.29
CA ALA A 116 6.83 -11.25 -9.73
C ALA A 116 6.26 -12.39 -8.87
N ALA A 117 6.16 -12.20 -7.55
CA ALA A 117 5.56 -13.16 -6.63
C ALA A 117 4.06 -13.35 -6.91
N GLU A 118 3.31 -12.28 -7.16
CA GLU A 118 1.90 -12.35 -7.57
C GLU A 118 1.72 -13.10 -8.89
N LYS A 119 2.57 -12.83 -9.90
CA LYS A 119 2.56 -13.58 -11.16
C LYS A 119 2.84 -15.06 -10.95
N LYS A 120 3.75 -15.43 -10.04
CA LYS A 120 4.02 -16.83 -9.69
C LYS A 120 2.81 -17.48 -9.00
N LYS A 121 2.21 -16.80 -8.01
CA LYS A 121 0.99 -17.27 -7.32
C LYS A 121 -0.16 -17.50 -8.30
N LYS A 122 -0.41 -16.54 -9.20
CA LYS A 122 -1.47 -16.67 -10.22
C LYS A 122 -1.24 -17.86 -11.17
N LYS A 123 0.01 -18.08 -11.60
CA LYS A 123 0.36 -19.24 -12.42
C LYS A 123 0.16 -20.56 -11.69
N ALA A 124 0.57 -20.65 -10.42
CA ALA A 124 0.38 -21.85 -9.60
C ALA A 124 -1.11 -22.15 -9.39
N ILE A 125 -1.95 -21.14 -9.13
CA ILE A 125 -3.40 -21.29 -8.99
C ILE A 125 -4.03 -21.76 -10.31
N MET A 126 -3.63 -21.18 -11.44
CA MET A 126 -4.13 -21.61 -12.76
C MET A 126 -3.75 -23.06 -13.05
N GLN A 127 -2.52 -23.47 -12.76
CA GLN A 127 -2.06 -24.84 -12.93
C GLN A 127 -2.84 -25.82 -12.04
N GLN A 128 -2.99 -25.52 -10.75
CA GLN A 128 -3.80 -26.33 -9.83
C GLN A 128 -5.27 -26.42 -10.27
N THR A 129 -5.83 -25.32 -10.79
CA THR A 129 -7.22 -25.30 -11.27
C THR A 129 -7.37 -26.19 -12.50
N GLU A 130 -6.41 -26.16 -13.42
CA GLU A 130 -6.42 -27.02 -14.61
C GLU A 130 -6.23 -28.51 -14.26
N GLU A 131 -5.34 -28.82 -13.32
CA GLU A 131 -5.13 -30.18 -12.81
C GLU A 131 -6.39 -30.70 -12.11
N ASN A 132 -6.98 -29.91 -11.21
CA ASN A 132 -8.25 -30.24 -10.56
C ASN A 132 -9.37 -30.44 -11.58
N ARG A 133 -9.43 -29.62 -12.63
CA ARG A 133 -10.42 -29.76 -13.70
C ARG A 133 -10.26 -31.07 -14.47
N LYS A 134 -9.02 -31.47 -14.78
CA LYS A 134 -8.72 -32.76 -15.42
C LYS A 134 -9.12 -33.92 -14.52
N HIS A 135 -8.68 -33.90 -13.27
CA HIS A 135 -9.02 -34.92 -12.27
C HIS A 135 -10.54 -35.08 -12.11
N LEU A 136 -11.29 -33.98 -12.02
CA LEU A 136 -12.75 -34.02 -11.92
C LEU A 136 -13.42 -34.58 -13.18
N ALA A 137 -12.84 -34.32 -14.36
CA ALA A 137 -13.33 -34.85 -15.62
C ALA A 137 -13.09 -36.36 -15.76
N ASP A 138 -11.96 -36.85 -15.25
CA ASP A 138 -11.64 -38.28 -15.27
C ASP A 138 -12.50 -39.05 -14.27
N MET A 139 -12.66 -38.55 -13.04
CA MET A 139 -13.63 -39.11 -12.07
C MET A 139 -15.05 -39.18 -12.63
N ARG A 140 -15.46 -38.16 -13.40
CA ARG A 140 -16.79 -38.12 -14.02
C ARG A 140 -16.95 -39.18 -15.10
N LYS A 141 -15.89 -39.53 -15.84
CA LYS A 141 -15.95 -40.59 -16.84
C LYS A 141 -16.05 -41.96 -16.19
N GLU A 142 -15.24 -42.22 -15.16
CA GLU A 142 -15.27 -43.47 -14.39
C GLU A 142 -16.68 -43.74 -13.82
N MET A 143 -17.33 -42.74 -13.22
CA MET A 143 -18.72 -42.89 -12.73
C MET A 143 -19.74 -43.21 -13.83
N MET A 144 -19.55 -42.70 -15.05
CA MET A 144 -20.46 -42.96 -16.18
C MET A 144 -20.22 -44.35 -16.76
N GLU A 145 -18.98 -44.84 -16.72
CA GLU A 145 -18.62 -46.20 -17.11
C GLU A 145 -19.16 -47.25 -16.11
N GLU A 146 -19.18 -46.93 -14.81
CA GLU A 146 -19.83 -47.77 -13.79
C GLU A 146 -21.35 -47.81 -13.92
N GLN A 147 -22.00 -46.72 -14.36
CA GLN A 147 -23.45 -46.68 -14.58
C GLN A 147 -23.91 -47.41 -15.85
N ASN A 148 -23.01 -47.59 -16.82
CA ASN A 148 -23.31 -48.24 -18.11
C ASN A 148 -22.92 -49.73 -18.15
N ARG A 149 -22.58 -50.30 -17.00
CA ARG A 149 -22.19 -51.70 -16.82
C ARG A 149 -23.27 -52.46 -16.06
#